data_AF-A0A7I9VR02-F1
#
_entry.id   AF-A0A7I9VR02-F1
#
_cell.length_a   1.000
_cell.length_b   1.000
_cell.length_c   1.000
_cell.angle_alpha   90.00
_cell.angle_beta   90.00
_cell.angle_gamma   90.00
#
_symmetry.space_group_name_H-M   'P 1'
#
loop_
_entity.id
_entity.type
_entity.pdbx_description
1 polymer ?
#
loop_
_entity_poly.entity_id
_entity_poly.type
_entity_poly.pdbx_seq_one_letter_code
_entity_poly.pdbx_strand_id
1 'polypeptide(L)'
;MAARSARKSQKSARPDTFEFDVALSFAGEDRHYVEKVARDLRTMGFKVFYDKYEQITLWGKDLYVHLSEIYSRRARYSVLFISRHYARKVWTNHERRAAQSRAFSESSETILPARFDATEIPGLLPTVGYVSLQNLPALELARMIRDKIGRFERAEFLPTLPDRVIEWLLAGDDPEHNGYLRAFRKFLHKEAEGNAETAVHLIEAAVRDAFAQLRLMREEERKALGLLLYHACPASLPRNLHIDLELLCRLTGLDERTLLGQFERLDCLGFNAKTAYHKTHSRKAVRKKYNVLELEFRPAKSELIGNWTMALDAIAYCIAKDFCSQHFLSSFVRLDFSSLSNATRLPERIDEHPTAKLEGASRAPRRPGKSREPREGGRRR
;
A
#
# COMPACT_ATOMS: atom_id res chain seq x y z
N MET A 1 -26.10 -42.18 -7.16
CA MET A 1 -25.34 -41.38 -8.16
C MET A 1 -25.67 -39.91 -7.96
N ALA A 2 -24.65 -39.06 -8.10
CA ALA A 2 -24.66 -37.60 -8.16
C ALA A 2 -24.83 -36.81 -6.84
N ALA A 3 -23.68 -36.27 -6.42
CA ALA A 3 -23.44 -35.36 -5.31
C ALA A 3 -23.98 -33.94 -5.58
N ARG A 4 -24.36 -33.23 -4.52
CA ARG A 4 -24.36 -31.76 -4.50
C ARG A 4 -23.51 -31.26 -3.34
N SER A 5 -22.33 -30.80 -3.74
CA SER A 5 -21.27 -30.22 -2.94
C SER A 5 -21.76 -28.97 -2.20
N ALA A 6 -21.60 -28.95 -0.88
CA ALA A 6 -21.78 -27.78 -0.05
C ALA A 6 -20.64 -26.78 -0.32
N ARG A 7 -20.97 -25.60 -0.84
CA ARG A 7 -20.06 -24.46 -0.92
C ARG A 7 -19.61 -24.08 0.50
N LYS A 8 -18.34 -24.38 0.84
CA LYS A 8 -17.66 -23.80 2.01
C LYS A 8 -17.62 -22.28 1.82
N SER A 9 -18.37 -21.56 2.65
CA SER A 9 -18.34 -20.11 2.75
C SER A 9 -16.94 -19.65 3.16
N GLN A 10 -16.32 -18.83 2.32
CA GLN A 10 -15.13 -18.05 2.67
C GLN A 10 -15.46 -17.19 3.90
N LYS A 11 -14.78 -17.47 5.01
CA LYS A 11 -14.84 -16.64 6.23
C LYS A 11 -14.21 -15.29 5.89
N SER A 12 -15.03 -14.26 5.81
CA SER A 12 -14.63 -12.85 5.75
C SER A 12 -13.72 -12.51 6.92
N ALA A 13 -12.61 -11.84 6.63
CA ALA A 13 -11.60 -11.38 7.58
C ALA A 13 -12.23 -10.54 8.70
N ARG A 14 -11.86 -10.84 9.95
CA ARG A 14 -12.14 -9.97 11.10
C ARG A 14 -11.23 -8.73 11.03
N PRO A 15 -11.66 -7.56 11.55
CA PRO A 15 -10.81 -6.37 11.62
C PRO A 15 -9.54 -6.65 12.42
N ASP A 16 -8.50 -5.86 12.16
CA ASP A 16 -7.10 -6.02 12.59
C ASP A 16 -6.95 -6.05 14.14
N THR A 17 -7.26 -7.18 14.79
CA THR A 17 -7.15 -7.38 16.25
C THR A 17 -5.76 -7.80 16.71
N PHE A 18 -4.85 -8.08 15.78
CA PHE A 18 -3.51 -8.56 16.08
C PHE A 18 -2.50 -7.41 15.95
N GLU A 19 -1.60 -7.34 16.93
CA GLU A 19 -0.54 -6.36 16.95
C GLU A 19 0.58 -6.72 15.97
N PHE A 20 0.79 -8.02 15.77
CA PHE A 20 1.78 -8.55 14.84
C PHE A 20 1.12 -9.44 13.81
N ASP A 21 1.53 -9.30 12.55
CA ASP A 21 1.16 -10.23 11.49
C ASP A 21 1.86 -11.58 11.70
N VAL A 22 3.11 -11.52 12.15
CA VAL A 22 3.94 -12.70 12.37
C VAL A 22 4.88 -12.51 13.56
N ALA A 23 4.96 -13.52 14.42
CA ALA A 23 5.92 -13.58 15.51
C ALA A 23 6.96 -14.69 15.25
N LEU A 24 8.23 -14.38 15.49
CA LEU A 24 9.34 -15.29 15.22
C LEU A 24 9.87 -15.87 16.53
N SER A 25 9.66 -17.17 16.73
CA SER A 25 10.10 -17.90 17.92
C SER A 25 11.31 -18.76 17.60
N PHE A 26 12.46 -18.48 18.23
CA PHE A 26 13.74 -19.10 17.90
C PHE A 26 14.68 -19.14 19.11
N ALA A 27 15.73 -19.97 19.03
CA ALA A 27 16.82 -19.94 20.00
C ALA A 27 17.87 -18.90 19.61
N GLY A 28 18.56 -18.32 20.59
CA GLY A 28 19.57 -17.27 20.33
C GLY A 28 20.66 -17.69 19.35
N GLU A 29 21.00 -18.99 19.28
CA GLU A 29 21.95 -19.56 18.32
C GLU A 29 21.50 -19.46 16.86
N ASP A 30 20.19 -19.50 16.61
CA ASP A 30 19.62 -19.47 15.26
C ASP A 30 19.42 -18.01 14.75
N ARG A 31 19.79 -17.02 15.57
CA ARG A 31 19.50 -15.59 15.36
C ARG A 31 19.96 -15.07 14.00
N HIS A 32 21.13 -15.46 13.53
CA HIS A 32 21.68 -14.93 12.28
C HIS A 32 20.75 -15.20 11.08
N TYR A 33 20.10 -16.37 11.05
CA TYR A 33 19.15 -16.71 10.01
C TYR A 33 17.82 -15.96 10.23
N VAL A 34 17.30 -15.97 11.46
CA VAL A 34 16.00 -15.38 11.80
C VAL A 34 16.00 -13.86 11.63
N GLU A 35 17.10 -13.18 11.91
CA GLU A 35 17.22 -11.72 11.71
C GLU A 35 17.08 -11.34 10.23
N LYS A 36 17.62 -12.16 9.31
CA LYS A 36 17.44 -11.93 7.87
C LYS A 36 15.97 -12.09 7.48
N VAL A 37 15.31 -13.15 7.95
CA VAL A 37 13.87 -13.38 7.72
C VAL A 37 13.04 -12.21 8.27
N ALA A 38 13.33 -11.76 9.50
CA ALA A 38 12.63 -10.65 10.15
C ALA A 38 12.76 -9.34 9.35
N ARG A 39 13.98 -9.03 8.91
CA ARG A 39 14.27 -7.85 8.09
C ARG A 39 13.55 -7.92 6.74
N ASP A 40 13.59 -9.07 6.07
CA ASP A 40 12.97 -9.23 4.75
C ASP A 40 11.44 -9.13 4.85
N LEU A 41 10.82 -9.70 5.90
CA LEU A 41 9.39 -9.55 6.19
C LEU A 41 9.01 -8.09 6.50
N ARG A 42 9.82 -7.37 7.30
CA ARG A 42 9.59 -5.93 7.53
C ARG A 42 9.70 -5.10 6.25
N THR A 43 10.64 -5.45 5.37
CA THR A 43 10.81 -4.81 4.06
C THR A 43 9.59 -5.04 3.18
N MET A 44 8.92 -6.20 3.32
CA MET A 44 7.63 -6.49 2.69
C MET A 44 6.43 -5.83 3.39
N GLY A 45 6.66 -5.12 4.50
CA GLY A 45 5.67 -4.32 5.22
C GLY A 45 4.81 -5.10 6.23
N PHE A 46 5.29 -6.25 6.72
CA PHE A 46 4.65 -6.97 7.81
C PHE A 46 5.03 -6.38 9.18
N LYS A 47 4.07 -6.36 10.12
CA LYS A 47 4.30 -6.14 11.55
C LYS A 47 4.90 -7.41 12.15
N VAL A 48 6.22 -7.43 12.32
CA VAL A 48 6.98 -8.61 12.77
C VAL A 48 7.36 -8.45 14.23
N PHE A 49 6.96 -9.41 15.07
CA PHE A 49 7.53 -9.53 16.41
C PHE A 49 8.89 -10.24 16.33
N TYR A 50 9.94 -9.51 16.69
CA TYR A 50 11.31 -9.97 16.83
C TYR A 50 11.94 -9.28 18.04
N ASP A 51 12.52 -10.06 18.95
CA ASP A 51 12.99 -9.60 20.27
C ASP A 51 13.89 -8.36 20.23
N LYS A 52 14.77 -8.24 19.22
CA LYS A 52 15.65 -7.09 19.03
C LYS A 52 14.90 -5.80 18.67
N TYR A 53 13.75 -5.89 17.99
CA TYR A 53 12.93 -4.72 17.68
C TYR A 53 12.14 -4.21 18.89
N GLU A 54 11.88 -5.09 19.86
CA GLU A 54 11.06 -4.82 21.05
C GLU A 54 11.87 -4.65 22.33
N GLN A 55 13.18 -4.38 22.24
CA GLN A 55 14.06 -4.33 23.42
C GLN A 55 13.56 -3.36 24.50
N ILE A 56 13.10 -2.17 24.13
CA ILE A 56 12.56 -1.17 25.07
C ILE A 56 11.29 -1.71 25.72
N THR A 57 10.38 -2.27 24.92
CA THR A 57 9.11 -2.84 25.39
C THR A 57 9.33 -4.03 26.34
N LEU A 58 10.39 -4.82 26.11
CA LEU A 58 10.72 -6.02 26.86
C LEU A 58 11.58 -5.74 28.11
N TRP A 59 12.20 -4.57 28.21
CA TRP A 59 13.11 -4.24 29.31
C TRP A 59 12.36 -4.23 30.64
N GLY A 60 12.80 -5.09 31.57
CA GLY A 60 12.24 -5.22 32.92
C GLY A 60 10.96 -6.07 32.99
N LYS A 61 10.48 -6.62 31.87
CA LYS A 61 9.34 -7.54 31.87
C LYS A 61 9.77 -8.99 32.13
N ASP A 62 8.86 -9.76 32.70
CA ASP A 62 8.95 -11.22 32.63
C ASP A 62 8.76 -11.65 31.17
N LEU A 63 9.90 -11.96 30.51
CA LEU A 63 9.94 -12.36 29.11
C LEU A 63 9.07 -13.59 28.83
N TYR A 64 8.87 -14.48 29.81
CA TYR A 64 8.14 -15.73 29.58
C TYR A 64 6.64 -15.50 29.45
N VAL A 65 6.06 -14.75 30.39
CA VAL A 65 4.64 -14.40 30.34
C VAL A 65 4.34 -13.58 29.08
N HIS A 66 5.23 -12.61 28.78
CA HIS A 66 5.04 -11.72 27.64
C HIS A 66 5.13 -12.42 26.29
N LEU A 67 6.12 -13.31 26.10
CA LEU A 67 6.28 -14.07 24.85
C LEU A 67 5.12 -15.04 24.63
N SER A 68 4.62 -15.70 25.68
CA SER A 68 3.47 -16.60 25.59
C SER A 68 2.21 -15.89 25.10
N GLU A 69 1.94 -14.70 25.65
CA GLU A 69 0.82 -13.86 25.21
C GLU A 69 0.95 -13.42 23.76
N ILE A 70 2.17 -13.07 23.34
CA ILE A 70 2.42 -12.68 21.95
C ILE A 70 2.12 -13.81 20.98
N TYR A 71 2.70 -14.99 21.20
CA TYR A 71 2.55 -16.13 20.29
C TYR A 71 1.13 -16.70 20.26
N SER A 72 0.34 -16.54 21.33
CA SER A 72 -1.01 -17.11 21.45
C SER A 72 -2.14 -16.14 21.12
N ARG A 73 -1.95 -14.83 21.35
CA ARG A 73 -3.05 -13.85 21.30
C ARG A 73 -2.75 -12.58 20.51
N ARG A 74 -1.50 -12.11 20.46
CA ARG A 74 -1.17 -10.82 19.82
C ARG A 74 -0.61 -10.96 18.40
N ALA A 75 -0.13 -12.14 18.02
CA ALA A 75 0.33 -12.42 16.67
C ALA A 75 -0.69 -13.25 15.88
N ARG A 76 -0.91 -12.89 14.60
CA ARG A 76 -1.79 -13.64 13.70
C ARG A 76 -1.18 -15.00 13.32
N TYR A 77 0.12 -15.04 13.07
CA TYR A 77 0.89 -16.27 12.87
C TYR A 77 2.14 -16.31 13.75
N SER A 78 2.54 -17.50 14.16
CA SER A 78 3.76 -17.75 14.93
C SER A 78 4.65 -18.74 14.19
N VAL A 79 5.84 -18.29 13.75
CA VAL A 79 6.83 -19.16 13.10
C VAL A 79 7.73 -19.76 14.18
N LEU A 80 7.72 -21.08 14.29
CA LEU A 80 8.58 -21.83 15.21
C LEU A 80 9.83 -22.27 14.47
N PHE A 81 10.96 -21.64 14.77
CA PHE A 81 12.27 -22.05 14.30
C PHE A 81 12.82 -23.18 15.18
N ILE A 82 12.58 -24.40 14.74
CA ILE A 82 12.89 -25.62 15.48
C ILE A 82 14.34 -26.03 15.20
N SER A 83 15.10 -26.14 16.28
CA SER A 83 16.46 -26.66 16.32
C SER A 83 16.68 -27.41 17.63
N ARG A 84 17.79 -28.15 17.72
CA ARG A 84 18.25 -28.73 18.99
C ARG A 84 18.42 -27.67 20.09
N HIS A 85 18.83 -26.46 19.72
CA HIS A 85 18.99 -25.34 20.65
C HIS A 85 17.63 -24.84 21.16
N TYR A 86 16.65 -24.74 20.26
CA TYR A 86 15.27 -24.38 20.61
C TYR A 86 14.67 -25.35 21.63
N ALA A 87 14.79 -26.66 21.36
CA ALA A 87 14.30 -27.71 22.25
C ALA A 87 14.98 -27.69 23.63
N ARG A 88 16.26 -27.32 23.69
CA ARG A 88 17.03 -27.31 24.96
C ARG A 88 16.85 -26.05 25.80
N LYS A 89 16.65 -24.89 25.20
CA LYS A 89 16.65 -23.59 25.92
C LYS A 89 15.26 -22.99 26.06
N VAL A 90 14.51 -22.98 24.96
CA VAL A 90 13.18 -22.37 24.92
C VAL A 90 12.16 -23.35 25.49
N TRP A 91 12.25 -24.62 25.09
CA TRP A 91 11.24 -25.65 25.37
C TRP A 91 11.37 -26.41 26.73
N THR A 92 12.51 -26.35 27.42
CA THR A 92 12.80 -27.27 28.55
C THR A 92 12.10 -26.99 29.87
N ASN A 93 11.66 -25.76 30.14
CA ASN A 93 11.08 -25.48 31.46
C ASN A 93 9.69 -26.13 31.55
N HIS A 94 9.51 -27.00 32.54
CA HIS A 94 8.40 -27.94 32.62
C HIS A 94 7.02 -27.26 32.64
N GLU A 95 6.92 -26.07 33.25
CA GLU A 95 5.71 -25.24 33.20
C GLU A 95 5.44 -24.67 31.79
N ARG A 96 6.52 -24.32 31.06
CA ARG A 96 6.46 -23.81 29.66
C ARG A 96 5.92 -24.87 28.70
N ARG A 97 6.28 -26.15 28.85
CA ARG A 97 5.78 -27.25 28.01
C ARG A 97 4.26 -27.40 28.09
N ALA A 98 3.69 -27.34 29.29
CA ALA A 98 2.27 -27.59 29.50
C ALA A 98 1.38 -26.45 28.97
N ALA A 99 1.86 -25.21 29.02
CA ALA A 99 1.16 -24.04 28.47
C ALA A 99 1.29 -23.96 26.93
N GLN A 100 2.50 -24.15 26.40
CA GLN A 100 2.74 -24.10 24.96
C GLN A 100 2.14 -25.29 24.21
N SER A 101 2.23 -26.51 24.77
CA SER A 101 1.60 -27.71 24.17
C SER A 101 0.09 -27.53 24.00
N ARG A 102 -0.60 -26.99 25.03
CA ARG A 102 -2.04 -26.69 24.96
C ARG A 102 -2.37 -25.63 23.91
N ALA A 103 -1.63 -24.52 23.90
CA ALA A 103 -1.79 -23.47 22.89
C ALA A 103 -1.61 -24.01 21.46
N PHE A 104 -0.66 -24.92 21.25
CA PHE A 104 -0.36 -25.48 19.94
C PHE A 104 -1.35 -26.53 19.47
N SER A 105 -1.91 -27.34 20.37
CA SER A 105 -2.99 -28.27 20.05
C SER A 105 -4.30 -27.58 19.65
N GLU A 106 -4.58 -26.39 20.20
CA GLU A 106 -5.82 -25.63 19.92
C GLU A 106 -5.71 -24.73 18.68
N SER A 107 -4.51 -24.38 18.22
CA SER A 107 -4.28 -23.34 17.19
C SER A 107 -3.42 -23.78 15.99
N SER A 108 -3.45 -25.06 15.61
CA SER A 108 -2.56 -25.65 14.59
C SER A 108 -2.44 -24.91 13.25
N GLU A 109 -3.44 -24.13 12.81
CA GLU A 109 -3.36 -23.37 11.55
C GLU A 109 -2.60 -22.03 11.65
N THR A 110 -2.35 -21.49 12.86
CA THR A 110 -1.62 -20.22 13.06
C THR A 110 -0.13 -20.43 13.35
N ILE A 111 0.28 -21.67 13.62
CA ILE A 111 1.67 -22.01 13.90
C ILE A 111 2.32 -22.56 12.65
N LEU A 112 3.49 -22.02 12.31
CA LEU A 112 4.25 -22.38 11.12
C LEU A 112 5.59 -22.98 11.53
N PRO A 113 5.72 -24.32 11.61
CA PRO A 113 6.98 -24.96 11.95
C PRO A 113 8.01 -24.82 10.83
N ALA A 114 9.21 -24.36 11.18
CA ALA A 114 10.35 -24.22 10.30
C ALA A 114 11.56 -24.89 10.95
N ARG A 115 12.08 -25.98 10.36
CA ARG A 115 13.03 -26.89 11.03
C ARG A 115 14.44 -26.75 10.46
N PHE A 116 15.41 -26.43 11.32
CA PHE A 116 16.84 -26.49 10.98
C PHE A 116 17.38 -27.93 10.97
N ASP A 117 16.83 -28.79 11.82
CA ASP A 117 17.25 -30.18 11.99
C ASP A 117 16.04 -31.10 12.26
N ALA A 118 16.29 -32.39 12.46
CA ALA A 118 15.27 -33.39 12.75
C ALA A 118 14.78 -33.36 14.22
N THR A 119 15.03 -32.28 14.98
CA THR A 119 14.63 -32.21 16.38
C THR A 119 13.11 -32.26 16.51
N GLU A 120 12.64 -33.12 17.40
CA GLU A 120 11.23 -33.25 17.76
C GLU A 120 10.89 -32.30 18.91
N ILE A 121 9.73 -31.64 18.79
CA ILE A 121 9.19 -30.77 19.83
C ILE A 121 7.97 -31.48 20.41
N PRO A 122 8.02 -31.93 21.69
CA PRO A 122 6.86 -32.49 22.37
C PRO A 122 5.62 -31.57 22.22
N GLY A 123 4.44 -32.11 21.93
CA GLY A 123 3.21 -31.32 21.76
C GLY A 123 2.98 -30.74 20.36
N LEU A 124 3.98 -30.77 19.47
CA LEU A 124 3.75 -30.56 18.03
C LEU A 124 3.47 -31.93 17.38
N LEU A 125 2.28 -32.11 16.82
CA LEU A 125 1.90 -33.39 16.20
C LEU A 125 2.79 -33.70 14.99
N PRO A 126 3.21 -34.97 14.78
CA PRO A 126 4.01 -35.36 13.61
C PRO A 126 3.32 -35.09 12.26
N THR A 127 2.00 -34.95 12.26
CA THR A 127 1.18 -34.68 11.07
C THR A 127 1.14 -33.20 10.67
N VAL A 128 1.70 -32.29 11.47
CA VAL A 128 1.77 -30.85 11.12
C VAL A 128 2.83 -30.65 10.04
N GLY A 129 2.40 -30.10 8.90
CA GLY A 129 3.32 -29.73 7.82
C GLY A 129 4.35 -28.70 8.29
N TYR A 130 5.59 -28.86 7.87
CA TYR A 130 6.71 -27.98 8.24
C TYR A 130 7.52 -27.59 7.01
N VAL A 131 8.26 -26.49 7.12
CA VAL A 131 9.27 -26.10 6.14
C VAL A 131 10.65 -26.54 6.63
N SER A 132 11.40 -27.26 5.79
CA SER A 132 12.81 -27.55 6.07
C SER A 132 13.64 -26.31 5.76
N LEU A 133 14.50 -25.91 6.70
CA LEU A 133 15.42 -24.79 6.54
C LEU A 133 16.81 -25.22 6.06
N GLN A 134 17.02 -26.51 5.82
CA GLN A 134 18.27 -27.02 5.27
C GLN A 134 18.45 -26.47 3.85
N ASN A 135 19.50 -25.68 3.66
CA ASN A 135 19.83 -25.01 2.39
C ASN A 135 18.77 -24.03 1.87
N LEU A 136 17.76 -23.66 2.68
CA LEU A 136 16.76 -22.68 2.27
C LEU A 136 17.27 -21.26 2.55
N PRO A 137 17.30 -20.35 1.57
CA PRO A 137 17.62 -18.95 1.82
C PRO A 137 16.56 -18.26 2.69
N ALA A 138 17.00 -17.39 3.61
CA ALA A 138 16.11 -16.63 4.49
C ALA A 138 15.04 -15.83 3.74
N LEU A 139 15.40 -15.23 2.59
CA LEU A 139 14.48 -14.48 1.74
C LEU A 139 13.37 -15.38 1.16
N GLU A 140 13.69 -16.63 0.84
CA GLU A 140 12.72 -17.57 0.30
C GLU A 140 11.71 -17.97 1.38
N LEU A 141 12.18 -18.24 2.60
CA LEU A 141 11.28 -18.46 3.74
C LEU A 141 10.38 -17.24 3.99
N ALA A 142 10.93 -16.01 3.95
CA ALA A 142 10.14 -14.79 4.12
C ALA A 142 9.03 -14.67 3.06
N ARG A 143 9.32 -15.03 1.80
CA ARG A 143 8.31 -15.08 0.73
C ARG A 143 7.25 -16.16 0.99
N MET A 144 7.65 -17.36 1.43
CA MET A 144 6.70 -18.42 1.81
C MET A 144 5.79 -17.98 2.96
N ILE A 145 6.33 -17.30 3.97
CA ILE A 145 5.56 -16.73 5.08
C ILE A 145 4.57 -15.68 4.56
N ARG A 146 5.02 -14.76 3.71
CA ARG A 146 4.14 -13.77 3.06
C ARG A 146 2.98 -14.46 2.35
N ASP A 147 3.26 -15.48 1.56
CA ASP A 147 2.26 -16.20 0.78
C ASP A 147 1.30 -16.99 1.70
N LYS A 148 1.80 -17.52 2.83
CA LYS A 148 0.99 -18.22 3.84
C LYS A 148 0.07 -17.27 4.62
N ILE A 149 0.54 -16.07 4.97
CA ILE A 149 -0.28 -15.04 5.62
C ILE A 149 -1.37 -14.58 4.65
N GLY A 150 -1.04 -14.53 3.36
CA GLY A 150 -1.95 -14.17 2.29
C GLY A 150 -2.46 -12.74 2.45
N ARG A 151 -3.73 -12.53 2.15
CA ARG A 151 -4.36 -11.22 2.24
C ARG A 151 -4.51 -10.81 3.71
N PHE A 152 -3.93 -9.68 4.03
CA PHE A 152 -4.22 -8.96 5.25
C PHE A 152 -4.41 -7.49 4.93
N GLU A 153 -5.28 -6.90 5.72
CA GLU A 153 -5.86 -5.60 5.48
C GLU A 153 -5.07 -4.59 6.28
N ARG A 154 -4.10 -3.92 5.65
CA ARG A 154 -3.29 -2.90 6.31
C ARG A 154 -4.11 -1.62 6.49
N ALA A 155 -3.82 -0.88 7.55
CA ALA A 155 -4.29 0.47 7.75
C ALA A 155 -3.08 1.35 8.10
N GLU A 156 -3.08 2.59 7.61
CA GLU A 156 -1.99 3.55 7.86
C GLU A 156 -0.60 2.99 7.50
N PHE A 157 -0.48 2.39 6.32
CA PHE A 157 0.77 1.84 5.82
C PHE A 157 1.30 2.64 4.62
N LEU A 158 2.53 3.14 4.77
CA LEU A 158 3.36 3.67 3.69
C LEU A 158 4.62 2.80 3.58
N PRO A 159 4.96 2.28 2.38
CA PRO A 159 6.22 1.55 2.20
C PRO A 159 7.42 2.45 2.47
N THR A 160 8.49 1.88 3.01
CA THR A 160 9.73 2.61 3.31
C THR A 160 10.34 3.23 2.06
N LEU A 161 10.22 2.54 0.92
CA LEU A 161 10.66 3.01 -0.38
C LEU A 161 9.49 2.90 -1.36
N PRO A 162 8.88 4.01 -1.82
CA PRO A 162 7.84 4.01 -2.83
C PRO A 162 8.44 3.92 -4.25
N ASP A 163 9.19 2.85 -4.52
CA ASP A 163 10.00 2.66 -5.75
C ASP A 163 9.20 2.86 -7.03
N ARG A 164 7.91 2.51 -7.03
CA ARG A 164 7.07 2.64 -8.24
C ARG A 164 6.72 4.08 -8.57
N VAL A 165 6.53 4.93 -7.56
CA VAL A 165 6.31 6.38 -7.76
C VAL A 165 7.60 7.03 -8.25
N ILE A 166 8.73 6.66 -7.64
CA ILE A 166 10.06 7.14 -8.03
C ILE A 166 10.35 6.77 -9.50
N GLU A 167 10.18 5.50 -9.86
CA GLU A 167 10.36 5.00 -11.23
C GLU A 167 9.45 5.72 -12.22
N TRP A 168 8.17 5.90 -11.90
CA TRP A 168 7.24 6.58 -12.81
C TRP A 168 7.63 8.04 -13.04
N LEU A 169 7.96 8.76 -11.98
CA LEU A 169 8.34 10.16 -12.08
C LEU A 169 9.67 10.37 -12.81
N LEU A 170 10.69 9.54 -12.54
CA LEU A 170 12.02 9.69 -13.11
C LEU A 170 12.15 9.08 -14.51
N ALA A 171 11.51 7.95 -14.77
CA ALA A 171 11.72 7.14 -15.97
C ALA A 171 10.44 6.75 -16.74
N GLY A 172 9.25 7.06 -16.20
CA GLY A 172 7.98 6.74 -16.87
C GLY A 172 7.85 7.37 -18.26
N ASP A 173 7.31 6.61 -19.21
CA ASP A 173 6.86 7.12 -20.49
C ASP A 173 5.35 6.93 -20.55
N ASP A 174 4.62 8.04 -20.49
CA ASP A 174 3.16 8.06 -20.60
C ASP A 174 2.78 9.19 -21.55
N PRO A 175 2.34 8.90 -22.78
CA PRO A 175 2.00 9.91 -23.78
C PRO A 175 1.10 11.04 -23.27
N GLU A 176 0.25 10.75 -22.30
CA GLU A 176 -0.70 11.73 -21.75
C GLU A 176 -0.12 12.57 -20.63
N HIS A 177 0.87 12.04 -19.91
CA HIS A 177 1.55 12.73 -18.82
C HIS A 177 2.95 13.21 -19.23
N ASN A 178 3.43 12.93 -20.44
CA ASN A 178 4.78 13.24 -20.91
C ASN A 178 5.12 14.72 -20.87
N GLY A 179 4.15 15.61 -21.11
CA GLY A 179 4.35 17.05 -20.92
C GLY A 179 4.66 17.41 -19.47
N TYR A 180 3.88 16.84 -18.56
CA TYR A 180 3.99 16.99 -17.11
C TYR A 180 5.25 16.33 -16.54
N LEU A 181 5.56 15.08 -16.92
CA LEU A 181 6.74 14.34 -16.47
C LEU A 181 8.03 15.05 -16.88
N ARG A 182 8.07 15.63 -18.09
CA ARG A 182 9.20 16.47 -18.53
C ARG A 182 9.36 17.73 -17.70
N ALA A 183 8.27 18.40 -17.36
CA ALA A 183 8.32 19.58 -16.49
C ALA A 183 8.79 19.20 -15.08
N PHE A 184 8.31 18.08 -14.55
CA PHE A 184 8.73 17.56 -13.24
C PHE A 184 10.22 17.27 -13.19
N ARG A 185 10.73 16.51 -14.17
CA ARG A 185 12.16 16.13 -14.22
C ARG A 185 13.05 17.35 -14.30
N LYS A 186 12.65 18.40 -15.03
CA LYS A 186 13.37 19.69 -15.07
C LYS A 186 13.37 20.38 -13.71
N PHE A 187 12.21 20.41 -13.04
CA PHE A 187 12.09 20.96 -11.69
C PHE A 187 12.97 20.19 -10.71
N LEU A 188 12.81 18.87 -10.61
CA LEU A 188 13.63 18.03 -9.74
C LEU A 188 15.12 18.14 -10.04
N HIS A 189 15.53 18.11 -11.31
CA HIS A 189 16.94 18.27 -11.66
C HIS A 189 17.50 19.61 -11.17
N LYS A 190 16.69 20.68 -11.18
CA LYS A 190 17.11 21.98 -10.65
C LYS A 190 17.22 21.95 -9.12
N GLU A 191 16.18 21.47 -8.43
CA GLU A 191 16.17 21.43 -6.95
C GLU A 191 17.18 20.43 -6.37
N ALA A 192 17.47 19.36 -7.09
CA ALA A 192 18.47 18.36 -6.72
C ALA A 192 19.89 18.72 -7.20
N GLU A 193 20.08 19.89 -7.82
CA GLU A 193 21.37 20.32 -8.39
C GLU A 193 22.02 19.30 -9.33
N GLY A 194 21.19 18.54 -10.07
CA GLY A 194 21.62 17.47 -10.96
C GLY A 194 21.99 16.14 -10.27
N ASN A 195 21.90 16.05 -8.94
CA ASN A 195 22.17 14.81 -8.20
C ASN A 195 20.95 13.87 -8.20
N ALA A 196 21.13 12.65 -8.71
CA ALA A 196 20.06 11.66 -8.81
C ALA A 196 19.58 11.13 -7.45
N GLU A 197 20.49 10.92 -6.49
CA GLU A 197 20.16 10.46 -5.14
C GLU A 197 19.36 11.52 -4.38
N THR A 198 19.77 12.78 -4.49
CA THR A 198 19.01 13.92 -3.96
C THR A 198 17.62 13.96 -4.58
N ALA A 199 17.48 13.81 -5.89
CA ALA A 199 16.16 13.79 -6.56
C ALA A 199 15.24 12.68 -6.02
N VAL A 200 15.78 11.49 -5.75
CA VAL A 200 15.03 10.39 -5.12
C VAL A 200 14.56 10.79 -3.72
N HIS A 201 15.44 11.35 -2.89
CA HIS A 201 15.08 11.80 -1.55
C HIS A 201 14.01 12.91 -1.54
N LEU A 202 14.04 13.82 -2.52
CA LEU A 202 12.99 14.84 -2.68
C LEU A 202 11.62 14.18 -2.93
N ILE A 203 11.56 13.17 -3.80
CA ILE A 203 10.33 12.42 -4.08
C ILE A 203 9.86 11.65 -2.84
N GLU A 204 10.76 10.96 -2.14
CA GLU A 204 10.43 10.23 -0.91
C GLU A 204 9.87 11.16 0.17
N ALA A 205 10.50 12.32 0.37
CA ALA A 205 10.03 13.34 1.30
C ALA A 205 8.62 13.81 0.95
N ALA A 206 8.35 14.06 -0.33
CA ALA A 206 7.02 14.47 -0.78
C ALA A 206 5.94 13.42 -0.59
N VAL A 207 6.25 12.16 -0.89
CA VAL A 207 5.31 11.04 -0.66
C VAL A 207 5.00 10.91 0.83
N ARG A 208 6.02 11.05 1.68
CA ARG A 208 5.89 11.02 3.14
C ARG A 208 5.10 12.22 3.67
N ASP A 209 5.31 13.41 3.13
CA ASP A 209 4.56 14.61 3.50
C ASP A 209 3.09 14.48 3.09
N ALA A 210 2.80 14.03 1.87
CA ALA A 210 1.45 13.73 1.42
C ALA A 210 0.78 12.73 2.35
N PHE A 211 1.45 11.62 2.67
CA PHE A 211 0.94 10.63 3.61
C PHE A 211 0.67 11.23 5.01
N ALA A 212 1.59 12.05 5.53
CA ALA A 212 1.42 12.71 6.82
C ALA A 212 0.20 13.63 6.85
N GLN A 213 -0.06 14.39 5.78
CA GLN A 213 -1.27 15.22 5.70
C GLN A 213 -2.54 14.37 5.60
N LEU A 214 -2.53 13.30 4.81
CA LEU A 214 -3.67 12.39 4.70
C LEU A 214 -4.04 11.74 6.05
N ARG A 215 -3.07 11.47 6.93
CA ARG A 215 -3.33 10.97 8.30
C ARG A 215 -4.11 11.93 9.18
N LEU A 216 -4.00 13.24 8.92
CA LEU A 216 -4.70 14.28 9.67
C LEU A 216 -6.14 14.51 9.18
N MET A 217 -6.48 13.98 8.01
CA MET A 217 -7.81 14.08 7.41
C MET A 217 -8.80 13.09 8.03
N ARG A 218 -10.08 13.44 8.02
CA ARG A 218 -11.18 12.50 8.30
C ARG A 218 -11.35 11.52 7.14
N GLU A 219 -11.97 10.38 7.41
CA GLU A 219 -12.23 9.36 6.39
C GLU A 219 -13.01 9.92 5.18
N GLU A 220 -14.05 10.72 5.45
CA GLU A 220 -14.87 11.39 4.42
C GLU A 220 -14.05 12.34 3.55
N GLU A 221 -13.13 13.09 4.15
CA GLU A 221 -12.25 14.02 3.44
C GLU A 221 -11.26 13.25 2.55
N ARG A 222 -10.71 12.13 3.06
CA ARG A 222 -9.85 11.25 2.25
C ARG A 222 -10.60 10.62 1.09
N LYS A 223 -11.87 10.26 1.30
CA LYS A 223 -12.74 9.73 0.24
C LYS A 223 -13.01 10.79 -0.83
N ALA A 224 -13.34 12.02 -0.45
CA ALA A 224 -13.58 13.12 -1.37
C ALA A 224 -12.31 13.47 -2.17
N LEU A 225 -11.16 13.55 -1.49
CA LEU A 225 -9.86 13.78 -2.14
C LEU A 225 -9.48 12.63 -3.09
N GLY A 226 -9.68 11.38 -2.68
CA GLY A 226 -9.46 10.22 -3.54
C GLY A 226 -10.32 10.27 -4.81
N LEU A 227 -11.62 10.57 -4.69
CA LEU A 227 -12.51 10.73 -5.84
C LEU A 227 -12.08 11.87 -6.76
N LEU A 228 -11.65 13.01 -6.20
CA LEU A 228 -11.06 14.10 -6.96
C LEU A 228 -9.84 13.61 -7.73
N LEU A 229 -8.87 12.97 -7.07
CA LEU A 229 -7.64 12.46 -7.68
C LEU A 229 -7.90 11.43 -8.79
N TYR A 230 -8.87 10.54 -8.58
CA TYR A 230 -9.20 9.51 -9.56
C TYR A 230 -9.82 10.06 -10.84
N HIS A 231 -10.62 11.13 -10.72
CA HIS A 231 -11.42 11.66 -11.82
C HIS A 231 -10.92 13.00 -12.39
N ALA A 232 -9.94 13.63 -11.76
CA ALA A 232 -9.48 14.94 -12.17
C ALA A 232 -8.69 14.91 -13.50
N CYS A 233 -8.67 16.07 -14.15
CA CYS A 233 -7.89 16.33 -15.34
C CYS A 233 -6.50 16.87 -14.95
N PRO A 234 -5.40 16.17 -15.34
CA PRO A 234 -4.04 16.59 -15.02
C PRO A 234 -3.51 17.70 -15.95
N ALA A 235 -4.32 18.25 -16.87
CA ALA A 235 -3.86 19.15 -17.94
C ALA A 235 -3.19 20.45 -17.43
N SER A 236 -3.47 20.84 -16.19
CA SER A 236 -2.93 22.05 -15.56
C SER A 236 -1.79 21.78 -14.58
N LEU A 237 -1.37 20.51 -14.43
CA LEU A 237 -0.21 20.18 -13.63
C LEU A 237 1.06 20.82 -14.24
N PRO A 238 2.00 21.30 -13.42
CA PRO A 238 2.11 21.08 -11.97
C PRO A 238 1.28 22.02 -11.09
N ARG A 239 0.62 23.03 -11.67
CA ARG A 239 0.04 24.14 -10.92
C ARG A 239 -1.18 23.73 -10.12
N ASN A 240 -2.09 22.98 -10.72
CA ASN A 240 -3.25 22.46 -10.05
C ASN A 240 -3.79 21.23 -10.75
N LEU A 241 -4.61 20.51 -10.00
CA LEU A 241 -5.45 19.43 -10.46
C LEU A 241 -6.90 19.94 -10.46
N HIS A 242 -7.72 19.59 -11.45
CA HIS A 242 -9.10 20.09 -11.47
C HIS A 242 -10.13 19.05 -11.90
N ILE A 243 -11.34 19.18 -11.37
CA ILE A 243 -12.50 18.35 -11.69
C ILE A 243 -13.76 19.21 -11.81
N ASP A 244 -14.72 18.78 -12.62
CA ASP A 244 -16.07 19.34 -12.63
C ASP A 244 -16.71 19.15 -11.24
N LEU A 245 -17.18 20.24 -10.63
CA LEU A 245 -17.72 20.25 -9.28
C LEU A 245 -19.04 19.48 -9.19
N GLU A 246 -19.90 19.57 -10.20
CA GLU A 246 -21.17 18.83 -10.25
C GLU A 246 -20.92 17.32 -10.36
N LEU A 247 -19.90 16.92 -11.12
CA LEU A 247 -19.45 15.52 -11.14
C LEU A 247 -18.98 15.06 -9.76
N LEU A 248 -18.15 15.85 -9.08
CA LEU A 248 -17.63 15.47 -7.76
C LEU A 248 -18.76 15.36 -6.72
N CYS A 249 -19.73 16.30 -6.71
CA CYS A 249 -20.92 16.22 -5.86
C CYS A 249 -21.71 14.93 -6.10
N ARG A 250 -21.91 14.52 -7.36
CA ARG A 250 -22.60 13.25 -7.69
C ARG A 250 -21.84 12.02 -7.22
N LEU A 251 -20.51 12.03 -7.31
CA LEU A 251 -19.67 10.91 -6.89
C LEU A 251 -19.58 10.77 -5.37
N THR A 252 -19.58 11.89 -4.64
CA THR A 252 -19.55 11.91 -3.18
C THR A 252 -20.93 11.71 -2.56
N GLY A 253 -21.99 12.07 -3.28
CA GLY A 253 -23.35 12.15 -2.75
C GLY A 253 -23.59 13.37 -1.85
N LEU A 254 -22.66 14.33 -1.85
CA LEU A 254 -22.72 15.54 -1.04
C LEU A 254 -23.21 16.71 -1.90
N ASP A 255 -23.91 17.66 -1.26
CA ASP A 255 -24.19 18.94 -1.88
C ASP A 255 -22.92 19.80 -1.97
N GLU A 256 -22.94 20.82 -2.84
CA GLU A 256 -21.80 21.68 -3.11
C GLU A 256 -21.26 22.38 -1.86
N ARG A 257 -22.13 22.87 -0.99
CA ARG A 257 -21.71 23.60 0.22
C ARG A 257 -20.98 22.66 1.19
N THR A 258 -21.54 21.46 1.40
CA THR A 258 -20.91 20.47 2.26
C THR A 258 -19.56 20.04 1.70
N LEU A 259 -19.47 19.76 0.40
CA LEU A 259 -18.23 19.37 -0.26
C LEU A 259 -17.15 20.46 -0.18
N LEU A 260 -17.49 21.71 -0.51
CA LEU A 260 -16.56 22.83 -0.41
C LEU A 260 -16.09 23.05 1.03
N GLY A 261 -17.02 22.97 2.00
CA GLY A 261 -16.67 23.04 3.41
C GLY A 261 -15.78 21.89 3.90
N GLN A 262 -15.74 20.73 3.21
CA GLN A 262 -14.72 19.71 3.48
C GLN A 262 -13.35 20.15 2.97
N PHE A 263 -13.28 20.68 1.74
CA PHE A 263 -12.01 21.10 1.13
C PHE A 263 -11.41 22.36 1.76
N GLU A 264 -12.21 23.34 2.17
CA GLU A 264 -11.75 24.53 2.90
C GLU A 264 -11.03 24.17 4.21
N ARG A 265 -11.45 23.10 4.89
CA ARG A 265 -10.74 22.62 6.10
C ARG A 265 -9.36 22.07 5.78
N LEU A 266 -9.11 21.64 4.54
CA LEU A 266 -7.83 21.07 4.12
C LEU A 266 -6.79 22.14 3.81
N ASP A 267 -7.17 23.42 3.72
CA ASP A 267 -6.25 24.53 3.52
C ASP A 267 -5.16 24.55 4.62
N CYS A 268 -5.52 24.22 5.86
CA CYS A 268 -4.57 24.16 6.98
C CYS A 268 -3.55 22.99 6.87
N LEU A 269 -3.86 21.99 6.05
CA LEU A 269 -2.99 20.86 5.71
C LEU A 269 -2.21 21.12 4.42
N GLY A 270 -2.40 22.29 3.80
CA GLY A 270 -1.73 22.68 2.57
C GLY A 270 -2.48 22.34 1.28
N PHE A 271 -3.70 21.81 1.36
CA PHE A 271 -4.55 21.56 0.20
C PHE A 271 -5.41 22.78 -0.06
N ASN A 272 -4.94 23.65 -0.95
CA ASN A 272 -5.65 24.87 -1.33
C ASN A 272 -6.67 24.52 -2.41
N ALA A 273 -7.95 24.55 -2.04
CA ALA A 273 -9.04 24.31 -2.96
C ALA A 273 -9.72 25.61 -3.39
N LYS A 274 -9.94 25.81 -4.69
CA LYS A 274 -10.62 26.99 -5.21
C LYS A 274 -11.60 26.61 -6.30
N THR A 275 -12.70 27.34 -6.38
CA THR A 275 -13.64 27.19 -7.50
C THR A 275 -13.27 28.15 -8.63
N ALA A 276 -13.31 27.66 -9.85
CA ALA A 276 -13.09 28.46 -11.05
C ALA A 276 -14.10 28.09 -12.14
N TYR A 277 -14.27 28.99 -13.11
CA TYR A 277 -15.10 28.73 -14.29
C TYR A 277 -14.20 28.35 -15.45
N HIS A 278 -14.21 27.07 -15.86
CA HIS A 278 -13.50 26.66 -17.07
C HIS A 278 -14.37 26.79 -18.31
N LYS A 279 -13.73 27.21 -19.40
CA LYS A 279 -14.30 27.16 -20.75
C LYS A 279 -13.74 25.93 -21.44
N THR A 280 -14.61 25.05 -21.94
CA THR A 280 -14.18 23.87 -22.70
C THR A 280 -13.18 24.23 -23.81
N HIS A 281 -12.06 23.49 -23.92
CA HIS A 281 -11.03 23.67 -24.96
C HIS A 281 -11.49 23.20 -26.37
N SER A 282 -12.79 23.20 -26.63
CA SER A 282 -13.38 22.72 -27.87
C SER A 282 -13.56 23.82 -28.90
N ARG A 283 -12.79 23.78 -30.00
CA ARG A 283 -13.09 24.63 -31.17
C ARG A 283 -14.42 24.29 -31.87
N LYS A 284 -15.06 23.15 -31.57
CA LYS A 284 -16.25 22.63 -32.29
C LYS A 284 -17.46 22.25 -31.42
N ALA A 285 -17.47 22.54 -30.12
CA ALA A 285 -18.60 22.22 -29.25
C ALA A 285 -19.10 23.47 -28.55
N VAL A 286 -20.40 23.52 -28.27
CA VAL A 286 -21.07 24.59 -27.54
C VAL A 286 -20.30 24.89 -26.26
N ARG A 287 -19.93 26.16 -26.07
CA ARG A 287 -19.16 26.66 -24.93
C ARG A 287 -20.00 26.54 -23.66
N LYS A 288 -20.00 25.38 -23.02
CA LYS A 288 -20.53 25.24 -21.67
C LYS A 288 -19.50 25.76 -20.66
N LYS A 289 -19.94 26.68 -19.80
CA LYS A 289 -19.23 27.04 -18.56
C LYS A 289 -19.66 26.03 -17.50
N TYR A 290 -18.72 25.54 -16.73
CA TYR A 290 -18.99 24.67 -15.59
C TYR A 290 -18.08 25.10 -14.44
N ASN A 291 -18.56 24.89 -13.22
CA ASN A 291 -17.78 25.11 -12.02
C ASN A 291 -16.77 23.98 -11.92
N VAL A 292 -15.50 24.33 -11.80
CA VAL A 292 -14.45 23.39 -11.47
C VAL A 292 -14.00 23.60 -10.04
N LEU A 293 -13.64 22.51 -9.39
CA LEU A 293 -12.82 22.54 -8.19
C LEU A 293 -11.37 22.35 -8.63
N GLU A 294 -10.53 23.34 -8.36
CA GLU A 294 -9.08 23.27 -8.53
C GLU A 294 -8.44 22.99 -7.19
N LEU A 295 -7.51 22.04 -7.16
CA LEU A 295 -6.76 21.62 -5.98
C LEU A 295 -5.27 21.88 -6.22
N GLU A 296 -4.65 22.59 -5.29
CA GLU A 296 -3.21 22.76 -5.21
C GLU A 296 -2.70 22.25 -3.86
N PHE A 297 -1.74 21.33 -3.87
CA PHE A 297 -1.12 20.78 -2.67
C PHE A 297 0.25 21.41 -2.40
N ARG A 298 0.38 22.10 -1.27
CA ARG A 298 1.61 22.71 -0.75
C ARG A 298 1.71 22.37 0.75
N PRO A 299 2.46 21.32 1.14
CA PRO A 299 2.48 20.83 2.50
C PRO A 299 2.93 21.93 3.48
N ALA A 300 2.15 22.16 4.54
CA ALA A 300 2.32 23.30 5.43
C ALA A 300 3.64 23.34 6.23
N LYS A 301 4.30 22.19 6.41
CA LYS A 301 5.53 22.04 7.22
C LYS A 301 6.75 21.58 6.43
N SER A 302 6.66 21.51 5.11
CA SER A 302 7.78 21.05 4.29
C SER A 302 8.72 22.23 4.02
N GLU A 303 9.97 22.12 4.47
CA GLU A 303 11.06 23.04 4.08
C GLU A 303 11.44 22.87 2.59
N LEU A 304 10.92 21.81 1.95
CA LEU A 304 11.14 21.50 0.55
C LEU A 304 10.19 22.32 -0.32
N ILE A 305 10.77 23.31 -0.97
CA ILE A 305 10.13 24.35 -1.77
C ILE A 305 9.29 23.72 -2.89
N GLY A 306 7.96 23.91 -2.87
CA GLY A 306 7.16 23.75 -4.08
C GLY A 306 5.71 23.30 -3.89
N ASN A 307 5.04 23.23 -5.03
CA ASN A 307 3.72 22.63 -5.20
C ASN A 307 3.89 21.13 -5.48
N TRP A 308 3.41 20.31 -4.54
CA TRP A 308 3.51 18.85 -4.55
C TRP A 308 2.26 18.16 -5.10
N THR A 309 1.35 18.91 -5.76
CA THR A 309 0.18 18.32 -6.46
C THR A 309 0.61 17.21 -7.41
N MET A 310 1.81 17.35 -8.00
CA MET A 310 2.40 16.32 -8.86
C MET A 310 2.68 15.00 -8.15
N ALA A 311 3.24 15.03 -6.93
CA ALA A 311 3.54 13.82 -6.18
C ALA A 311 2.25 13.12 -5.75
N LEU A 312 1.22 13.89 -5.39
CA LEU A 312 -0.10 13.36 -5.07
C LEU A 312 -0.78 12.71 -6.29
N ASP A 313 -0.70 13.36 -7.46
CA ASP A 313 -1.15 12.79 -8.73
C ASP A 313 -0.38 11.51 -9.08
N ALA A 314 0.94 11.48 -8.83
CA ALA A 314 1.79 10.31 -9.04
C ALA A 314 1.39 9.11 -8.17
N ILE A 315 1.15 9.36 -6.87
CA ILE A 315 0.62 8.36 -5.94
C ILE A 315 -0.70 7.83 -6.49
N ALA A 316 -1.63 8.72 -6.84
CA ALA A 316 -2.92 8.33 -7.36
C ALA A 316 -2.82 7.51 -8.66
N TYR A 317 -2.00 7.94 -9.61
CA TYR A 317 -1.77 7.24 -10.86
C TYR A 317 -1.22 5.83 -10.65
N CYS A 318 -0.18 5.69 -9.83
CA CYS A 318 0.46 4.39 -9.55
C CYS A 318 -0.50 3.38 -8.91
N ILE A 319 -1.46 3.85 -8.11
CA ILE A 319 -2.51 2.99 -7.54
C ILE A 319 -3.58 2.71 -8.60
N ALA A 320 -4.10 3.74 -9.28
CA ALA A 320 -5.19 3.58 -10.24
C ALA A 320 -4.83 2.70 -11.44
N LYS A 321 -3.54 2.61 -11.79
CA LYS A 321 -3.05 1.74 -12.88
C LYS A 321 -3.25 0.25 -12.61
N ASP A 322 -3.23 -0.16 -11.35
CA ASP A 322 -3.20 -1.58 -10.96
C ASP A 322 -4.46 -2.04 -10.23
N PHE A 323 -5.37 -1.13 -9.91
CA PHE A 323 -6.52 -1.39 -9.04
C PHE A 323 -7.79 -0.80 -9.64
N CYS A 324 -8.94 -1.46 -9.40
CA CYS A 324 -10.24 -0.89 -9.73
C CYS A 324 -10.53 0.36 -8.89
N SER A 325 -11.53 1.16 -9.28
CA SER A 325 -11.90 2.39 -8.56
C SER A 325 -12.22 2.17 -7.09
N GLN A 326 -12.86 1.05 -6.73
CA GLN A 326 -13.18 0.72 -5.34
C GLN A 326 -11.92 0.45 -4.51
N HIS A 327 -11.00 -0.37 -5.03
CA HIS A 327 -9.73 -0.66 -4.35
C HIS A 327 -8.83 0.58 -4.28
N PHE A 328 -8.82 1.41 -5.33
CA PHE A 328 -8.15 2.71 -5.32
C PHE A 328 -8.67 3.60 -4.17
N LEU A 329 -9.99 3.75 -4.05
CA LEU A 329 -10.56 4.59 -2.99
C LEU A 329 -10.29 4.00 -1.61
N SER A 330 -10.33 2.67 -1.48
CA SER A 330 -9.98 1.98 -0.24
C SER A 330 -8.56 2.31 0.22
N SER A 331 -7.58 2.41 -0.70
CA SER A 331 -6.21 2.84 -0.36
C SER A 331 -6.16 4.21 0.30
N PHE A 332 -6.92 5.20 -0.21
CA PHE A 332 -6.97 6.53 0.40
C PHE A 332 -7.72 6.54 1.72
N VAL A 333 -8.90 5.91 1.77
CA VAL A 333 -9.75 5.83 2.97
C VAL A 333 -9.00 5.21 4.15
N ARG A 334 -8.31 4.09 3.90
CA ARG A 334 -7.57 3.30 4.91
C ARG A 334 -6.13 3.72 5.10
N LEU A 335 -5.62 4.57 4.21
CA LEU A 335 -4.20 4.93 4.15
C LEU A 335 -3.29 3.72 3.93
N ASP A 336 -3.71 2.80 3.05
CA ASP A 336 -2.91 1.63 2.65
C ASP A 336 -2.30 1.85 1.26
N PHE A 337 -1.03 2.24 1.27
CA PHE A 337 -0.23 2.53 0.09
C PHE A 337 0.83 1.46 -0.18
N SER A 338 0.61 0.23 0.29
CA SER A 338 1.48 -0.92 0.01
C SER A 338 1.69 -1.20 -1.49
N SER A 339 0.78 -0.77 -2.35
CA SER A 339 0.90 -0.87 -3.81
C SER A 339 1.96 0.05 -4.44
N LEU A 340 2.45 1.05 -3.70
CA LEU A 340 3.49 1.98 -4.20
C LEU A 340 4.89 1.37 -4.22
N SER A 341 5.06 0.16 -3.68
CA SER A 341 6.34 -0.55 -3.69
C SER A 341 6.24 -1.96 -4.21
N ASN A 342 7.21 -2.38 -5.03
CA ASN A 342 7.29 -3.77 -5.48
C ASN A 342 7.56 -4.75 -4.33
N ALA A 343 8.24 -4.30 -3.27
CA ALA A 343 8.51 -5.13 -2.09
C ALA A 343 7.26 -5.41 -1.27
N THR A 344 6.31 -4.47 -1.24
CA THR A 344 5.14 -4.54 -0.35
C THR A 344 3.82 -4.79 -1.08
N ARG A 345 3.79 -4.68 -2.41
CA ARG A 345 2.59 -4.95 -3.23
C ARG A 345 2.24 -6.43 -3.17
N LEU A 346 0.96 -6.72 -2.92
CA LEU A 346 0.41 -8.07 -2.98
C LEU A 346 -0.13 -8.36 -4.39
N PRO A 347 0.30 -9.44 -5.07
CA PRO A 347 -0.15 -9.78 -6.44
C PRO A 347 -1.67 -10.02 -6.54
N GLU A 348 -2.28 -10.55 -5.49
CA GLU A 348 -3.67 -10.99 -5.52
C GLU A 348 -4.71 -9.87 -5.47
N ARG A 349 -4.34 -8.62 -5.13
CA ARG A 349 -5.29 -7.49 -5.16
C ARG A 349 -5.54 -6.94 -6.58
N ILE A 350 -4.85 -7.47 -7.59
CA ILE A 350 -4.90 -6.95 -8.96
C ILE A 350 -6.20 -7.41 -9.66
N ASP A 351 -6.78 -8.56 -9.29
CA ASP A 351 -7.85 -9.21 -10.05
C ASP A 351 -8.92 -9.90 -9.17
N GLU A 352 -9.72 -9.13 -8.43
CA GLU A 352 -10.84 -9.70 -7.63
C GLU A 352 -12.24 -9.33 -8.12
N HIS A 353 -12.33 -8.62 -9.24
CA HIS A 353 -13.59 -8.49 -9.95
C HIS A 353 -13.45 -9.24 -11.28
N PRO A 354 -14.12 -10.39 -11.48
CA PRO A 354 -14.25 -10.95 -12.82
C PRO A 354 -14.89 -9.85 -13.64
N THR A 355 -14.12 -9.28 -14.56
CA THR A 355 -14.53 -8.32 -15.59
C THR A 355 -15.99 -7.89 -15.49
N ALA A 356 -16.29 -6.90 -14.64
CA ALA A 356 -16.74 -5.69 -15.26
C ALA A 356 -15.46 -5.08 -15.85
N LYS A 357 -14.97 -5.48 -17.03
CA LYS A 357 -15.60 -5.06 -18.28
C LYS A 357 -16.68 -4.04 -17.97
N LEU A 358 -16.24 -2.90 -17.45
CA LEU A 358 -16.82 -1.64 -17.85
C LEU A 358 -16.59 -1.54 -19.36
N GLU A 359 -17.33 -2.34 -20.12
CA GLU A 359 -17.90 -1.92 -21.38
C GLU A 359 -18.63 -0.61 -21.05
N GLY A 360 -17.89 0.51 -21.12
CA GLY A 360 -18.41 1.83 -20.75
C GLY A 360 -17.51 2.73 -19.89
N ALA A 361 -16.38 2.24 -19.35
CA ALA A 361 -15.39 3.12 -18.70
C ALA A 361 -14.00 2.98 -19.34
N SER A 362 -13.98 3.10 -20.67
CA SER A 362 -13.05 4.10 -21.24
C SER A 362 -13.15 5.32 -20.34
N ARG A 363 -12.02 5.87 -19.87
CA ARG A 363 -11.96 7.27 -19.43
C ARG A 363 -13.04 8.05 -20.18
N ALA A 364 -13.98 8.67 -19.46
CA ALA A 364 -14.94 9.57 -20.10
C ALA A 364 -14.15 10.39 -21.13
N PRO A 365 -14.61 10.42 -22.39
CA PRO A 365 -13.76 10.48 -23.56
C PRO A 365 -12.69 11.56 -23.41
N ARG A 366 -11.44 11.14 -23.16
CA ARG A 366 -10.27 12.00 -23.42
C ARG A 366 -10.33 12.22 -24.92
N ARG A 367 -10.74 13.42 -25.35
CA ARG A 367 -10.94 13.77 -26.77
C ARG A 367 -9.81 13.20 -27.61
N PRO A 368 -10.10 12.57 -28.76
CA PRO A 368 -9.06 12.03 -29.61
C PRO A 368 -8.15 13.19 -30.06
N GLY A 369 -6.88 13.08 -29.69
CA GLY A 369 -5.81 13.72 -30.44
C GLY A 369 -5.97 13.26 -31.89
N LYS A 370 -6.08 14.23 -32.80
CA LYS A 370 -6.21 13.98 -34.23
C LYS A 370 -5.17 12.95 -34.68
N SER A 371 -5.65 11.83 -35.21
CA SER A 371 -4.95 11.10 -36.26
C SER A 371 -4.43 12.13 -37.28
N ARG A 372 -3.12 12.09 -37.54
CA ARG A 372 -2.58 12.69 -38.76
C ARG A 372 -3.18 11.89 -39.91
N GLU A 373 -4.11 12.47 -40.65
CA GLU A 373 -4.47 11.93 -41.96
C GLU A 373 -3.28 12.10 -42.93
N PRO A 374 -3.09 11.16 -43.88
CA PRO A 374 -1.99 11.20 -44.82
C PRO A 374 -2.15 12.40 -45.75
N ARG A 375 -1.02 13.01 -46.12
CA ARG A 375 -0.96 13.88 -47.29
C ARG A 375 -1.25 13.03 -48.52
N GLU A 376 -2.48 13.06 -49.02
CA GLU A 376 -2.74 12.65 -50.40
C GLU A 376 -2.13 13.68 -51.34
N GLY A 377 -1.09 13.25 -52.04
CA GLY A 377 -0.67 13.87 -53.29
C GLY A 377 -1.72 13.59 -54.36
N GLY A 378 -2.11 14.63 -55.10
CA GLY A 378 -3.02 14.53 -56.22
C GLY A 378 -2.94 15.77 -57.10
N ARG A 379 -2.09 15.68 -58.13
CA ARG A 379 -1.90 16.63 -59.23
C ARG A 379 -3.15 16.73 -60.14
N ARG A 380 -3.30 17.90 -60.77
CA ARG A 380 -3.97 18.19 -62.08
C ARG A 380 -5.50 18.06 -62.06
N ARG A 381 -6.30 18.93 -62.71
CA ARG A 381 -6.09 19.78 -63.89
C ARG A 381 -6.59 21.19 -63.67
#